data_AF-A0A098AQB6-F1
#
_entry.id   AF-A0A098AQB6-F1
#
_cell.length_a   1.000
_cell.length_b   1.000
_cell.length_c   1.000
_cell.angle_alpha   90.00
_cell.angle_beta   90.00
_cell.angle_gamma   90.00
#
_symmetry.space_group_name_H-M   'P 1'
#
loop_
_entity.id
_entity.type
_entity.pdbx_description
1 polymer ?
#
loop_
_entity_poly.entity_id
_entity_poly.type
_entity_poly.pdbx_seq_one_letter_code
_entity_poly.pdbx_strand_id
1 'polypeptide(L)'
;MELQQYDELTFENIKHIDENGVEFWYARDLQKTLEYTEWRNFLLVIDKAKIACDTAKNPIVEHFVDVNKSIPNGYNTTRDIKDFKLTRYACYLIVQNGDPRKEVIALGQTYFALKTRQQELQENFDNLTEEQKRLAIRDEIKHHNKSLSESAESAENATYSLPRATMFNNPEARAFSGFSKSSDLV
;
A
#
# COMPACT_ATOMS: atom_id res chain seq x y z
N MET A 1 3.49 9.62 -10.39
CA MET A 1 2.59 8.63 -9.75
C MET A 1 3.42 7.91 -8.71
N GLU A 2 3.70 8.57 -7.59
CA GLU A 2 4.60 8.05 -6.52
C GLU A 2 3.91 7.97 -5.15
N LEU A 3 2.68 8.47 -5.02
CA LEU A 3 1.88 8.36 -3.80
C LEU A 3 1.26 6.97 -3.62
N GLN A 4 1.18 6.17 -4.68
CA GLN A 4 0.48 4.89 -4.67
C GLN A 4 1.26 3.76 -3.98
N GLN A 5 2.58 3.90 -3.83
CA GLN A 5 3.46 2.82 -3.38
C GLN A 5 3.82 2.89 -1.89
N TYR A 6 3.59 4.03 -1.21
CA TYR A 6 3.99 4.19 0.19
C TYR A 6 2.87 3.79 1.18
N ASP A 7 1.59 3.91 0.79
CA ASP A 7 0.45 3.87 1.73
C ASP A 7 -0.19 2.50 1.96
N GLU A 8 -0.17 1.62 0.96
CA GLU A 8 -0.71 0.25 1.10
C GLU A 8 0.17 -0.60 2.03
N LEU A 9 1.47 -0.31 2.06
CA LEU A 9 2.45 -1.03 2.84
C LEU A 9 2.32 -0.76 4.35
N THR A 10 2.00 0.46 4.81
CA THR A 10 2.16 0.78 6.24
C THR A 10 1.17 0.06 7.16
N PHE A 11 -0.08 -0.13 6.73
CA PHE A 11 -1.08 -0.88 7.51
C PHE A 11 -0.96 -2.40 7.34
N GLU A 12 -0.73 -2.86 6.11
CA GLU A 12 -0.60 -4.29 5.84
C GLU A 12 0.71 -4.86 6.40
N ASN A 13 1.77 -4.06 6.53
CA ASN A 13 3.05 -4.50 7.11
C ASN A 13 2.97 -4.78 8.61
N ILE A 14 2.05 -4.13 9.34
CA ILE A 14 1.85 -4.36 10.78
C ILE A 14 0.71 -5.34 11.05
N LYS A 15 0.21 -6.01 10.01
CA LYS A 15 -0.79 -7.06 10.12
C LYS A 15 -0.18 -8.32 10.72
N HIS A 16 -0.94 -8.95 11.60
CA HIS A 16 -0.64 -10.25 12.18
C HIS A 16 -1.73 -11.23 11.78
N ILE A 17 -1.39 -12.52 11.79
CA ILE A 17 -2.32 -13.61 11.56
C ILE A 17 -2.24 -14.51 12.79
N ASP A 18 -3.39 -14.86 13.36
CA ASP A 18 -3.44 -15.76 14.50
C ASP A 18 -3.36 -17.23 14.08
N GLU A 19 -3.41 -18.14 15.06
CA GLU A 19 -3.37 -19.59 14.84
C GLU A 19 -4.53 -20.13 13.99
N ASN A 20 -5.62 -19.39 13.88
CA ASN A 20 -6.81 -19.75 13.12
C ASN A 20 -6.83 -19.11 11.71
N GLY A 21 -5.77 -18.38 11.33
CA GLY A 21 -5.70 -17.68 10.05
C GLY A 21 -6.44 -16.35 10.05
N VAL A 22 -6.86 -15.83 11.21
CA VAL A 22 -7.59 -14.56 11.33
C VAL A 22 -6.62 -13.40 11.42
N GLU A 23 -6.83 -12.40 10.57
CA GLU A 23 -6.02 -11.18 10.54
C GLU A 23 -6.35 -10.24 11.70
N PHE A 24 -5.32 -9.70 12.36
CA PHE A 24 -5.48 -8.72 13.43
C PHE A 24 -4.30 -7.74 13.51
N TRP A 25 -4.48 -6.65 14.26
CA TRP A 25 -3.46 -5.62 14.48
C TRP A 25 -3.29 -5.32 15.96
N TYR A 26 -2.07 -4.98 16.38
CA TYR A 26 -1.83 -4.47 17.72
C TYR A 26 -1.98 -2.95 17.77
N ALA A 27 -2.70 -2.45 18.77
CA ALA A 27 -2.86 -1.01 18.96
C ALA A 27 -1.53 -0.28 19.20
N ARG A 28 -0.54 -0.90 19.85
CA ARG A 28 0.82 -0.30 19.97
C ARG A 28 1.56 -0.16 18.66
N ASP A 29 1.35 -1.06 17.72
CA ASP A 29 2.00 -0.96 16.42
C ASP A 29 1.28 0.10 15.57
N LEU A 30 -0.06 0.10 15.62
CA LEU A 30 -0.88 1.11 14.98
C LEU A 30 -0.62 2.53 15.52
N GLN A 31 -0.38 2.69 16.83
CA GLN A 31 0.00 3.96 17.44
C GLN A 31 1.24 4.56 16.75
N LYS A 32 2.26 3.74 16.47
CA LYS A 32 3.51 4.17 15.83
C LYS A 32 3.26 4.52 14.37
N THR A 33 2.53 3.67 13.65
CA THR A 33 2.15 3.88 12.25
C THR A 33 1.35 5.18 12.06
N LEU A 34 0.48 5.53 13.01
CA LEU A 34 -0.31 6.76 12.99
C LEU A 34 0.38 7.95 13.69
N GLU A 35 1.65 7.81 14.01
CA GLU A 35 2.50 8.87 14.58
C GLU A 35 1.92 9.52 15.85
N TYR A 36 1.30 8.73 16.72
CA TYR A 36 0.90 9.19 18.05
C TYR A 36 2.05 8.96 19.02
N THR A 37 2.74 10.02 19.41
CA THR A 37 3.89 9.94 20.34
C THR A 37 3.49 9.40 21.71
N GLU A 38 2.37 9.86 22.25
CA GLU A 38 1.92 9.50 23.60
C GLU A 38 0.75 8.52 23.58
N TRP A 39 0.88 7.41 24.30
CA TRP A 39 -0.16 6.38 24.40
C TRP A 39 -1.49 6.93 24.91
N ARG A 40 -1.48 7.87 25.87
CA ARG A 40 -2.71 8.50 26.38
C ARG A 40 -3.50 9.23 25.29
N ASN A 41 -2.82 9.85 24.34
CA ASN A 41 -3.50 10.59 23.26
C ASN A 41 -4.10 9.62 22.24
N PHE A 42 -3.41 8.50 21.99
CA PHE A 42 -3.94 7.45 21.13
C PHE A 42 -5.11 6.71 21.76
N LEU A 43 -5.07 6.46 23.08
CA LEU A 43 -6.21 5.92 23.83
C LEU A 43 -7.48 6.74 23.64
N LEU A 44 -7.39 8.08 23.67
CA LEU A 44 -8.55 8.94 23.41
C LEU A 44 -9.17 8.72 22.02
N VAL A 45 -8.36 8.37 21.02
CA VAL A 45 -8.84 8.03 19.67
C VAL A 45 -9.49 6.65 19.67
N ILE A 46 -8.88 5.67 20.35
CA ILE A 46 -9.46 4.34 20.54
C ILE A 46 -10.81 4.43 21.24
N ASP A 47 -10.93 5.25 22.28
CA ASP A 47 -12.18 5.42 23.04
C ASP A 47 -13.28 6.02 22.16
N LYS A 48 -12.97 7.01 21.31
CA LYS A 48 -13.90 7.52 20.30
C LYS A 48 -14.32 6.44 19.30
N ALA A 49 -13.36 5.63 18.84
CA ALA A 49 -13.64 4.52 17.93
C ALA A 49 -14.55 3.45 18.57
N LYS A 50 -14.35 3.14 19.87
CA LYS A 50 -15.23 2.25 20.64
C LYS A 50 -16.64 2.82 20.76
N ILE A 51 -16.78 4.11 21.03
CA ILE A 51 -18.09 4.79 21.07
C ILE A 51 -18.79 4.69 19.71
N ALA A 52 -18.07 4.93 18.61
CA ALA A 52 -18.63 4.80 17.26
C ALA A 52 -19.08 3.36 16.95
N CYS A 53 -18.29 2.36 17.37
CA CYS A 53 -18.59 0.94 17.24
C CYS A 53 -19.88 0.56 17.99
N ASP A 54 -19.99 0.96 19.26
CA ASP A 54 -21.16 0.71 20.10
C ASP A 54 -22.41 1.42 19.57
N THR A 55 -22.26 2.66 19.09
CA THR A 55 -23.35 3.42 18.48
C THR A 55 -23.86 2.75 17.20
N ALA A 56 -22.98 2.11 16.44
CA ALA A 56 -23.34 1.29 15.28
C ALA A 56 -23.96 -0.08 15.66
N LYS A 57 -24.16 -0.35 16.96
CA LYS A 57 -24.70 -1.60 17.52
C LYS A 57 -23.80 -2.82 17.29
N ASN A 58 -22.50 -2.61 17.08
CA ASN A 58 -21.52 -3.68 16.99
C ASN A 58 -20.88 -3.93 18.37
N PRO A 59 -20.73 -5.19 18.81
CA PRO A 59 -20.11 -5.49 20.10
C PRO A 59 -18.64 -5.05 20.15
N ILE A 60 -18.31 -4.12 21.06
CA ILE A 60 -16.93 -3.60 21.19
C ILE A 60 -15.92 -4.74 21.43
N VAL A 61 -16.29 -5.75 22.21
CA VAL A 61 -15.42 -6.87 22.59
C VAL A 61 -15.01 -7.75 21.42
N GLU A 62 -15.76 -7.75 20.30
CA GLU A 62 -15.42 -8.49 19.09
C GLU A 62 -14.38 -7.75 18.22
N HIS A 63 -14.16 -6.47 18.50
CA HIS A 63 -13.33 -5.59 17.66
C HIS A 63 -12.13 -5.01 18.40
N PHE A 64 -12.24 -4.83 19.71
CA PHE A 64 -11.21 -4.26 20.57
C PHE A 64 -10.97 -5.21 21.76
N VAL A 65 -10.10 -6.20 21.55
CA VAL A 65 -9.78 -7.19 22.58
C VAL A 65 -8.60 -6.72 23.41
N ASP A 66 -8.81 -6.51 24.71
CA ASP A 66 -7.73 -6.18 25.65
C ASP A 66 -6.70 -7.33 25.73
N VAL A 67 -5.42 -6.99 25.54
CA VAL A 67 -4.30 -7.91 25.69
C VAL A 67 -3.14 -7.21 26.39
N ASN A 68 -2.13 -7.97 26.80
CA ASN A 68 -0.88 -7.42 27.28
C ASN A 68 0.23 -7.69 26.27
N LYS A 69 1.06 -6.68 26.01
CA LYS A 69 2.29 -6.81 25.24
C LYS A 69 3.46 -6.86 26.21
N SER A 70 4.17 -7.99 26.26
CA SER A 70 5.40 -8.10 27.04
C SER A 70 6.53 -7.39 26.31
N ILE A 71 7.19 -6.45 26.99
CA ILE A 71 8.34 -5.73 26.44
C ILE A 71 9.57 -5.95 27.32
N PRO A 72 10.78 -5.95 26.74
CA PRO A 72 12.01 -6.00 27.51
C PRO A 72 12.06 -4.84 28.49
N ASN A 73 12.40 -5.17 29.72
CA ASN A 73 12.76 -4.25 30.78
C ASN A 73 14.22 -4.56 31.15
N GLY A 74 14.95 -3.58 31.68
CA GLY A 74 16.38 -3.76 31.99
C GLY A 74 16.67 -5.07 32.76
N TYR A 75 17.91 -5.56 32.66
CA TYR A 75 18.37 -6.75 33.38
C TYR A 75 17.63 -8.06 32.99
N ASN A 76 17.41 -8.32 31.70
CA ASN A 76 16.72 -9.53 31.21
C ASN A 76 15.32 -9.76 31.80
N THR A 77 14.68 -8.71 32.33
CA THR A 77 13.30 -8.81 32.80
C THR A 77 12.33 -8.40 31.70
N THR A 78 11.08 -8.81 31.77
CA THR A 78 10.02 -8.28 30.93
C THR A 78 9.03 -7.52 31.79
N ARG A 79 8.37 -6.52 31.20
CA ARG A 79 7.18 -5.92 31.80
C ARG A 79 6.03 -5.99 30.83
N ASP A 80 4.84 -6.20 31.36
CA ASP A 80 3.62 -6.19 30.58
C ASP A 80 3.05 -4.78 30.49
N ILE A 81 2.73 -4.36 29.28
CA ILE A 81 2.00 -3.12 29.02
C ILE A 81 0.65 -3.46 28.39
N LYS A 82 -0.40 -2.74 28.81
CA LYS A 82 -1.75 -2.87 28.23
C LYS A 82 -1.71 -2.61 26.73
N ASP A 83 -2.33 -3.42 25.91
CA ASP A 83 -2.45 -3.27 24.46
C ASP A 83 -3.82 -3.77 24.00
N PHE A 84 -4.12 -3.66 22.70
CA PHE A 84 -5.35 -4.22 22.12
C PHE A 84 -5.03 -5.04 20.88
N LYS A 85 -5.71 -6.17 20.71
CA LYS A 85 -5.91 -6.79 19.40
C LYS A 85 -7.11 -6.15 18.73
N LEU A 86 -6.90 -5.69 17.51
CA LEU A 86 -7.84 -4.91 16.71
C LEU A 86 -8.19 -5.68 15.45
N THR A 87 -9.47 -5.72 15.12
CA THR A 87 -9.93 -6.15 13.79
C THR A 87 -9.64 -5.07 12.75
N ARG A 88 -9.70 -5.42 11.46
CA ARG A 88 -9.63 -4.44 10.37
C ARG A 88 -10.68 -3.33 10.54
N TYR A 89 -11.89 -3.69 10.98
CA TYR A 89 -12.96 -2.74 11.26
C TYR A 89 -12.60 -1.76 12.41
N ALA A 90 -12.00 -2.26 13.50
CA ALA A 90 -11.52 -1.39 14.58
C ALA A 90 -10.43 -0.42 14.10
N CYS A 91 -9.47 -0.88 13.29
CA CYS A 91 -8.45 -0.03 12.68
C CYS A 91 -9.08 1.10 11.83
N TYR A 92 -10.10 0.77 11.03
CA TYR A 92 -10.83 1.75 10.23
C TYR A 92 -11.53 2.81 11.09
N LEU A 93 -12.20 2.41 12.18
CA LEU A 93 -12.84 3.36 13.10
C LEU A 93 -11.82 4.26 13.82
N ILE A 94 -10.65 3.72 14.19
CA ILE A 94 -9.57 4.51 14.80
C ILE A 94 -9.10 5.60 13.82
N VAL A 95 -8.89 5.26 12.56
CA VAL A 95 -8.44 6.21 11.53
C VAL A 95 -9.49 7.29 11.25
N GLN A 96 -10.77 6.91 11.18
CA GLN A 96 -11.86 7.89 11.02
C GLN A 96 -11.95 8.89 12.18
N ASN A 97 -11.67 8.44 13.41
CA ASN A 97 -11.73 9.27 14.61
C ASN A 97 -10.39 9.94 14.96
N GLY A 98 -9.35 9.75 14.14
CA GLY A 98 -8.03 10.37 14.29
C GLY A 98 -8.04 11.88 14.03
N ASP A 99 -6.91 12.54 14.28
CA ASP A 99 -6.77 13.98 13.98
C ASP A 99 -6.49 14.17 12.48
N PRO A 100 -7.44 14.71 11.68
CA PRO A 100 -7.28 14.85 10.23
C PRO A 100 -6.17 15.83 9.84
N ARG A 101 -5.64 16.62 10.79
CA ARG A 101 -4.49 17.51 10.55
C ARG A 101 -3.16 16.75 10.47
N LYS A 102 -3.13 15.48 10.90
CA LYS A 102 -1.97 14.58 10.70
C LYS A 102 -2.04 13.97 9.31
N GLU A 103 -0.99 14.14 8.53
CA GLU A 103 -0.91 13.58 7.16
C GLU A 103 -1.16 12.07 7.15
N VAL A 104 -0.55 11.32 8.06
CA VAL A 104 -0.75 9.86 8.19
C VAL A 104 -2.20 9.45 8.46
N ILE A 105 -3.00 10.29 9.12
CA ILE A 105 -4.44 10.05 9.30
C ILE A 105 -5.18 10.27 7.98
N ALA A 106 -4.89 11.37 7.27
CA ALA A 106 -5.52 11.67 5.98
C ALA A 106 -5.19 10.61 4.91
N LEU A 107 -3.94 10.12 4.90
CA LEU A 107 -3.51 9.01 4.04
C LEU A 107 -4.23 7.72 4.42
N GLY A 108 -4.33 7.40 5.72
CA GLY A 108 -5.11 6.25 6.19
C GLY A 108 -6.58 6.32 5.78
N GLN A 109 -7.22 7.49 5.88
CA GLN A 109 -8.60 7.70 5.42
C GLN A 109 -8.73 7.48 3.91
N THR A 110 -7.76 7.96 3.14
CA THR A 110 -7.70 7.75 1.68
C THR A 110 -7.54 6.28 1.34
N TYR A 111 -6.62 5.58 2.01
CA TYR A 111 -6.42 4.14 1.86
C TYR A 111 -7.73 3.36 2.10
N PHE A 112 -8.41 3.60 3.23
CA PHE A 112 -9.66 2.90 3.52
C PHE A 112 -10.78 3.26 2.54
N ALA A 113 -10.88 4.51 2.10
CA ALA A 113 -11.85 4.91 1.08
C ALA A 113 -11.60 4.21 -0.26
N LEU A 114 -10.34 4.10 -0.69
CA LEU A 114 -9.97 3.38 -1.90
C LEU A 114 -10.21 1.87 -1.77
N LYS A 115 -9.88 1.29 -0.62
CA LYS A 115 -10.12 -0.14 -0.35
C LYS A 115 -11.60 -0.49 -0.38
N THR A 116 -12.45 0.30 0.25
CA THR A 116 -13.90 0.13 0.17
C THR A 116 -14.38 0.22 -1.28
N ARG A 117 -13.91 1.21 -2.05
CA ARG A 117 -14.26 1.33 -3.48
C ARG A 117 -13.80 0.13 -4.31
N GLN A 118 -12.61 -0.41 -4.06
CA GLN A 118 -12.12 -1.61 -4.73
C GLN A 118 -13.03 -2.81 -4.42
N GLN A 119 -13.42 -2.98 -3.16
CA GLN A 119 -14.32 -4.06 -2.74
C GLN A 119 -15.71 -3.92 -3.37
N GLU A 120 -16.30 -2.73 -3.37
CA GLU A 120 -17.59 -2.47 -4.03
C GLU A 120 -17.54 -2.81 -5.52
N LEU A 121 -16.46 -2.45 -6.22
CA LEU A 121 -16.27 -2.80 -7.64
C LEU A 121 -16.14 -4.31 -7.86
N GLN A 122 -15.40 -4.99 -6.97
CA GLN A 122 -15.25 -6.45 -7.02
C GLN A 122 -16.57 -7.17 -6.78
N GLU A 123 -17.33 -6.78 -5.75
CA GLU A 123 -18.66 -7.35 -5.47
C GLU A 123 -19.63 -7.10 -6.62
N ASN A 124 -19.62 -5.90 -7.22
CA ASN A 124 -20.40 -5.61 -8.42
C ASN A 124 -20.03 -6.52 -9.60
N PHE A 125 -18.73 -6.79 -9.79
CA PHE A 125 -18.26 -7.70 -10.83
C PHE A 125 -18.68 -9.15 -10.56
N ASP A 126 -18.59 -9.62 -9.32
CA ASP A 126 -18.96 -10.98 -8.94
C ASP A 126 -20.46 -11.24 -9.13
N ASN A 127 -21.29 -10.21 -8.92
CA ASN A 127 -22.74 -10.21 -9.16
C ASN A 127 -23.13 -10.19 -10.65
N LEU A 128 -22.20 -10.00 -11.59
CA LEU A 128 -22.48 -10.11 -13.02
C LEU A 128 -22.72 -11.57 -13.41
N THR A 129 -23.56 -11.77 -14.43
CA THR A 129 -23.64 -13.08 -15.10
C THR A 129 -22.33 -13.41 -15.83
N GLU A 130 -22.05 -14.70 -16.04
CA GLU A 130 -20.82 -15.15 -16.74
C GLU A 130 -20.66 -14.50 -18.14
N GLU A 131 -21.76 -14.25 -18.84
CA GLU A 131 -21.75 -13.54 -20.12
C GLU A 131 -21.30 -12.07 -19.97
N GLN A 132 -21.79 -11.38 -18.94
CA GLN A 132 -21.41 -10.00 -18.65
C GLN A 132 -19.96 -9.89 -18.17
N LYS A 133 -19.49 -10.84 -17.36
CA LYS A 133 -18.07 -10.94 -16.96
C LYS A 133 -17.17 -11.11 -18.18
N ARG A 134 -17.53 -12.02 -19.10
CA ARG A 134 -16.77 -12.27 -20.34
C ARG A 134 -16.71 -11.03 -21.24
N LEU A 135 -17.81 -10.29 -21.35
CA LEU A 135 -17.86 -9.04 -22.12
C LEU A 135 -16.98 -7.96 -21.46
N ALA A 136 -17.10 -7.76 -20.15
CA ALA A 136 -16.28 -6.81 -19.40
C ALA A 136 -14.77 -7.08 -19.55
N ILE A 137 -14.35 -8.34 -19.39
CA ILE A 137 -12.94 -8.76 -19.57
C ILE A 137 -12.47 -8.48 -21.01
N ARG A 138 -13.29 -8.81 -22.02
CA ARG A 138 -12.92 -8.61 -23.42
C ARG A 138 -12.74 -7.13 -23.75
N ASP A 139 -13.59 -6.26 -23.21
CA ASP A 139 -13.49 -4.83 -23.44
C ASP A 139 -12.30 -4.20 -22.70
N GLU A 140 -11.97 -4.69 -21.51
CA GLU A 140 -10.74 -4.32 -20.79
C GLU A 140 -9.48 -4.71 -21.58
N ILE A 141 -9.42 -5.94 -22.10
CA ILE A 141 -8.29 -6.42 -22.94
C ILE A 141 -8.12 -5.55 -24.19
N LYS A 142 -9.22 -5.19 -24.87
CA LYS A 142 -9.15 -4.28 -26.03
C LYS A 142 -8.57 -2.93 -25.65
N HIS A 143 -9.00 -2.37 -24.52
CA HIS A 143 -8.51 -1.09 -24.04
C HIS A 143 -7.02 -1.15 -23.68
N HIS A 144 -6.59 -2.22 -22.99
CA HIS A 144 -5.18 -2.46 -22.68
C HIS A 144 -4.33 -2.58 -23.94
N ASN A 145 -4.74 -3.41 -24.90
CA ASN A 145 -4.01 -3.58 -26.17
C ASN A 145 -3.88 -2.26 -26.94
N LYS A 146 -4.92 -1.43 -26.93
CA LYS A 146 -4.88 -0.09 -27.55
C LYS A 146 -3.84 0.80 -26.86
N SER A 147 -3.89 0.89 -25.54
CA SER A 147 -2.95 1.71 -24.76
C SER A 147 -1.49 1.22 -24.86
N LEU A 148 -1.28 -0.10 -24.91
CA LEU A 148 0.03 -0.73 -25.18
C LEU A 148 0.55 -0.38 -26.57
N SER A 149 -0.31 -0.43 -27.59
CA SER A 149 0.05 -0.03 -28.96
C SER A 149 0.43 1.44 -29.04
N GLU A 150 -0.35 2.33 -28.43
CA GLU A 150 -0.09 3.77 -28.39
C GLU A 150 1.22 4.08 -27.64
N SER A 151 1.51 3.36 -26.56
CA SER A 151 2.74 3.50 -25.79
C SER A 151 3.97 2.99 -26.56
N ALA A 152 3.84 1.88 -27.29
CA ALA A 152 4.89 1.34 -28.15
C ALA A 152 5.19 2.27 -29.34
N GLU A 153 4.16 2.81 -29.99
CA GLU A 153 4.29 3.78 -31.07
C GLU A 153 4.96 5.08 -30.58
N SER A 154 4.60 5.54 -29.37
CA SER A 154 5.23 6.70 -28.74
C SER A 154 6.71 6.45 -28.40
N ALA A 155 7.05 5.24 -27.91
CA ALA A 155 8.42 4.84 -27.62
C ALA A 155 9.26 4.67 -28.90
N GLU A 156 8.68 4.15 -29.97
CA GLU A 156 9.31 4.04 -31.28
C GLU A 156 9.59 5.44 -31.86
N ASN A 157 8.61 6.35 -31.81
CA ASN A 157 8.78 7.75 -32.21
C ASN A 157 9.82 8.50 -31.34
N ALA A 158 9.92 8.17 -30.05
CA ALA A 158 10.99 8.68 -29.18
C ALA A 158 12.38 8.14 -29.56
N THR A 159 12.44 6.90 -30.05
CA THR A 159 13.69 6.27 -30.52
C THR A 159 14.14 6.84 -31.87
N TYR A 160 13.21 7.15 -32.78
CA TYR A 160 13.47 7.82 -34.05
C TYR A 160 13.74 9.34 -33.93
N SER A 161 13.35 9.97 -32.81
CA SER A 161 13.61 11.39 -32.54
C SER A 161 14.91 11.67 -31.77
N LEU A 162 15.67 10.63 -31.38
CA LEU A 162 17.07 10.82 -30.99
C LEU A 162 17.85 11.36 -32.19
N PRO A 163 18.44 12.56 -32.13
CA PRO A 163 19.14 13.12 -33.27
C PRO A 163 20.31 12.22 -33.65
N ARG A 164 20.31 11.72 -34.89
CA ARG A 164 21.44 11.01 -35.53
C ARG A 164 22.77 11.80 -35.47
N ALA A 165 22.73 13.06 -35.05
CA ALA A 165 23.87 13.95 -34.85
C ALA A 165 24.71 13.68 -33.58
N THR A 166 24.29 12.80 -32.65
CA THR A 166 25.05 12.57 -31.40
C THR A 166 26.02 11.38 -31.44
N MET A 167 25.93 10.46 -32.42
CA MET A 167 26.88 9.34 -32.52
C MET A 167 28.25 9.72 -33.13
N PHE A 168 28.39 10.84 -33.83
CA PHE A 168 29.64 11.18 -34.55
C PHE A 168 30.52 12.26 -33.90
N ASN A 169 30.12 12.83 -32.77
CA ASN A 169 30.87 13.92 -32.11
C ASN A 169 31.17 13.68 -30.63
N ASN A 170 31.22 12.43 -30.17
CA ASN A 170 31.78 12.12 -28.85
C ASN A 170 33.29 11.85 -28.94
N PRO A 171 34.19 12.73 -28.45
CA PRO A 171 35.63 12.50 -28.46
C PRO A 171 36.08 11.31 -27.60
N GLU A 172 35.24 10.79 -26.68
CA GLU A 172 35.58 9.63 -25.85
C GLU A 172 35.37 8.27 -26.55
N ALA A 173 34.56 8.22 -27.61
CA ALA A 173 34.33 6.98 -28.37
C ALA A 173 35.48 6.62 -29.33
N ARG A 174 36.48 7.51 -29.50
CA ARG A 174 37.68 7.25 -30.31
C ARG A 174 38.76 6.42 -29.59
N ALA A 175 38.60 6.15 -28.30
CA ALA A 175 39.59 5.39 -27.53
C ALA A 175 39.41 3.86 -27.59
N PHE A 176 38.28 3.35 -28.13
CA PHE A 176 37.97 1.91 -28.10
C PHE A 176 37.98 1.21 -29.47
N SER A 177 38.26 1.90 -30.58
CA SER A 177 38.39 1.28 -31.92
C SER A 177 39.84 1.05 -32.36
N GLY A 178 40.81 1.18 -31.44
CA GLY A 178 42.24 1.04 -31.70
C GLY A 178 42.85 -0.36 -31.47
N PHE A 179 42.05 -1.40 -31.23
CA PHE A 179 42.57 -2.77 -31.07
C PHE A 179 41.65 -3.80 -31.74
N SER A 180 41.90 -4.04 -33.02
CA SER A 180 41.91 -5.35 -33.69
C SER A 180 41.51 -5.21 -35.16
N LYS A 181 42.53 -5.16 -36.01
CA LYS A 181 42.68 -5.98 -37.23
C LYS A 181 43.96 -5.55 -37.94
N SER A 182 45.06 -6.18 -37.56
CA SER A 182 46.19 -6.39 -38.49
C SER A 182 45.98 -7.77 -39.12
N SER A 183 45.55 -7.72 -40.37
CA SER A 183 45.46 -8.76 -41.39
C SER A 183 45.44 -7.89 -42.65
N ASP A 184 46.47 -7.82 -43.50
CA ASP A 184 47.47 -8.80 -43.93
C ASP A 184 48.68 -8.03 -44.50
N LEU A 185 49.82 -8.70 -44.70
CA LEU A 185 50.48 -8.82 -46.02
C LEU A 185 51.92 -9.39 -45.89
N VAL A 186 52.15 -10.46 -46.66
CA VAL A 186 53.36 -11.24 -46.98
C VAL A 186 53.73 -12.38 -46.02
#